data_AF-A0A924Z0T9-F1
#
_entry.id   AF-A0A924Z0T9-F1
#
_cell.length_a   1.000
_cell.length_b   1.000
_cell.length_c   1.000
_cell.angle_alpha   90.00
_cell.angle_beta   90.00
_cell.angle_gamma   90.00
#
_symmetry.space_group_name_H-M   'P 1'
#
loop_
_entity.id
_entity.type
_entity.pdbx_description
1 polymer ?
#
loop_
_entity_poly.entity_id
_entity_poly.type
_entity_poly.pdbx_seq_one_letter_code
_entity_poly.pdbx_strand_id
1 'polypeptide(L)'
;MPPTDNNSFSTATSITNLIGTPPLSGSLDASDKTDFYKFTLIGSSSTSVTLTELTGNARLHLFNNSQTDVTPITTGTPKQLSEALSAKLAAGTYYIQVDLDPSDAAATDANYKLNLSVSTDAILSNLVWRSTVTGALSVVQTDGKTAQTDNISNVPTTDWKNQFADLNGDGEDDILWRNQKDGTVAIWLMQGKTVLQTAYSYKVPLDWETTLGDFNNDDRADIFWRNKKDGLAAIWLTSSTGLGFDTLTMLPRVPSNWDPALGDFNKDGKKDIFWRNPQTGEVAVWLMNGTQIIPGGAAYLPNVPGAWQAQLGDFNKDGKTDIFWRNPQTGEVAVWLMSGTQIIPGGAAYLPSVPIDWTAKLGDIDGNKTDDLLWRNNRTGELAVWLLNGTQIIPGGAVYLSNVPTSWNIEQLTDFNNDGKADIFWRNKSTGEVGVWLLNGTSVLDTAFLPQRSSSDQFDGIQRRRFVATTRSIGGGT
;
A
#
# COMPACT_ATOMS: atom_id res chain seq x y z
N MET A 1 26.20 20.19 -22.83
CA MET A 1 27.42 20.42 -22.05
C MET A 1 27.13 20.01 -20.62
N PRO A 2 28.04 19.30 -19.93
CA PRO A 2 27.92 19.16 -18.49
C PRO A 2 27.90 20.57 -17.86
N PRO A 3 27.22 20.77 -16.72
CA PRO A 3 27.40 21.99 -15.93
C PRO A 3 28.87 22.06 -15.51
N THR A 4 29.52 23.21 -15.66
CA THR A 4 30.90 23.46 -15.16
C THR A 4 30.87 24.24 -13.85
N ASP A 5 29.71 24.31 -13.18
CA ASP A 5 29.43 25.19 -12.05
C ASP A 5 28.99 24.44 -10.79
N ASN A 6 28.87 23.11 -10.81
CA ASN A 6 28.39 22.29 -9.70
C ASN A 6 29.49 21.80 -8.74
N ASN A 7 30.57 22.56 -8.58
CA ASN A 7 31.78 22.09 -7.88
C ASN A 7 31.73 22.29 -6.35
N SER A 8 30.53 22.49 -5.79
CA SER A 8 30.32 22.70 -4.35
C SER A 8 28.93 22.24 -3.90
N PHE A 9 28.76 22.00 -2.59
CA PHE A 9 27.44 21.72 -2.00
C PHE A 9 26.39 22.81 -2.32
N SER A 10 26.80 24.08 -2.38
CA SER A 10 25.90 25.21 -2.67
C SER A 10 25.48 25.29 -4.13
N THR A 11 26.29 24.77 -5.05
CA THR A 11 26.05 24.81 -6.49
C THR A 11 25.67 23.45 -7.07
N ALA A 12 25.43 22.46 -6.20
CA ALA A 12 25.11 21.09 -6.59
C ALA A 12 23.91 21.01 -7.55
N THR A 13 24.07 20.24 -8.61
CA THR A 13 23.01 19.99 -9.60
C THR A 13 21.86 19.24 -8.95
N SER A 14 20.65 19.81 -8.98
CA SER A 14 19.48 19.18 -8.34
C SER A 14 18.94 18.03 -9.20
N ILE A 15 18.80 16.86 -8.58
CA ILE A 15 18.11 15.69 -9.14
C ILE A 15 16.70 15.70 -8.56
N THR A 16 15.72 16.12 -9.36
CA THR A 16 14.34 16.34 -8.92
C THR A 16 13.41 15.16 -9.17
N ASN A 17 13.76 14.29 -10.12
CA ASN A 17 13.09 13.01 -10.34
C ASN A 17 14.04 11.90 -9.87
N LEU A 18 13.64 11.10 -8.89
CA LEU A 18 14.48 10.05 -8.27
C LEU A 18 14.12 8.64 -8.74
N ILE A 19 13.07 8.52 -9.57
CA ILE A 19 12.58 7.28 -10.15
C ILE A 19 12.66 7.41 -11.67
N GLY A 20 13.42 6.51 -12.30
CA GLY A 20 13.54 6.48 -13.77
C GLY A 20 14.29 7.67 -14.38
N THR A 21 15.11 8.37 -13.60
CA THR A 21 15.96 9.46 -14.09
C THR A 21 16.93 8.93 -15.16
N PRO A 22 16.97 9.52 -16.36
CA PRO A 22 18.01 9.21 -17.31
C PRO A 22 19.39 9.49 -16.69
N PRO A 23 20.43 8.70 -17.02
CA PRO A 23 21.75 8.88 -16.45
C PRO A 23 22.28 10.30 -16.74
N LEU A 24 22.74 11.00 -15.70
CA LEU A 24 23.31 12.34 -15.85
C LEU A 24 24.74 12.20 -16.38
N SER A 25 25.11 13.03 -17.36
CA SER A 25 26.47 13.00 -17.92
C SER A 25 27.35 14.01 -17.21
N GLY A 26 28.53 13.58 -16.78
CA GLY A 26 29.57 14.43 -16.20
C GLY A 26 30.93 14.18 -16.84
N SER A 27 31.83 15.14 -16.66
CA SER A 27 33.21 15.08 -17.15
C SER A 27 34.09 15.79 -16.16
N LEU A 28 35.17 15.13 -15.76
CA LEU A 28 36.17 15.67 -14.87
C LEU A 28 37.49 15.86 -15.63
N ASP A 29 38.22 16.93 -15.33
CA ASP A 29 39.56 17.19 -15.84
C ASP A 29 40.41 18.02 -14.85
N ALA A 30 41.60 18.45 -15.29
CA ALA A 30 42.51 19.23 -14.44
C ALA A 30 41.93 20.59 -13.98
N SER A 31 40.98 21.16 -14.72
CA SER A 31 40.30 22.42 -14.42
C SER A 31 39.00 22.24 -13.66
N ASP A 32 38.34 21.09 -13.84
CA ASP A 32 37.08 20.72 -13.20
C ASP A 32 37.18 19.32 -12.57
N LYS A 33 37.63 19.28 -11.31
CA LYS A 33 38.00 18.02 -10.65
C LYS A 33 36.86 17.39 -9.86
N THR A 34 35.73 18.07 -9.71
CA THR A 34 34.69 17.62 -8.77
C THR A 34 33.32 18.14 -9.17
N ASP A 35 32.39 17.21 -9.26
CA ASP A 35 30.97 17.46 -9.48
C ASP A 35 30.16 17.15 -8.21
N PHE A 36 29.18 18.00 -7.88
CA PHE A 36 28.17 17.72 -6.87
C PHE A 36 26.77 17.61 -7.47
N TYR A 37 26.00 16.68 -6.92
CA TYR A 37 24.59 16.49 -7.19
C TYR A 37 23.80 16.45 -5.88
N LYS A 38 22.55 16.91 -5.90
CA LYS A 38 21.69 17.00 -4.71
C LYS A 38 20.37 16.27 -4.96
N PHE A 39 19.92 15.48 -4.00
CA PHE A 39 18.58 14.87 -4.01
C PHE A 39 17.94 14.93 -2.63
N THR A 40 16.61 14.79 -2.58
CA THR A 40 15.84 14.81 -1.34
C THR A 40 14.96 13.57 -1.24
N LEU A 41 15.13 12.81 -0.17
CA LEU A 41 14.27 11.70 0.20
C LEU A 41 13.12 12.19 1.07
N ILE A 42 11.90 11.80 0.72
CA ILE A 42 10.68 12.09 1.51
C ILE A 42 10.36 11.00 2.54
N GLY A 43 10.97 9.82 2.40
CA GLY A 43 10.82 8.66 3.28
C GLY A 43 12.15 7.90 3.43
N SER A 44 12.19 6.85 4.27
CA SER A 44 13.35 5.98 4.33
C SER A 44 13.44 5.13 3.06
N SER A 45 14.62 5.13 2.44
CA SER A 45 14.83 4.50 1.14
C SER A 45 16.17 3.79 1.06
N SER A 46 16.18 2.64 0.41
CA SER A 46 17.38 2.05 -0.17
C SER A 46 17.83 2.90 -1.37
N THR A 47 19.03 3.44 -1.31
CA THR A 47 19.60 4.33 -2.33
C THR A 47 20.86 3.70 -2.89
N SER A 48 20.90 3.53 -4.20
CA SER A 48 22.07 3.10 -4.94
C SER A 48 22.51 4.20 -5.89
N VAL A 49 23.81 4.47 -5.90
CA VAL A 49 24.44 5.41 -6.82
C VAL A 49 25.55 4.67 -7.55
N THR A 50 25.53 4.73 -8.88
CA THR A 50 26.55 4.08 -9.70
C THR A 50 27.10 5.03 -10.76
N LEU A 51 28.41 4.99 -10.97
CA LEU A 51 29.05 5.57 -12.15
C LEU A 51 29.16 4.50 -13.24
N THR A 52 28.69 4.82 -14.44
CA THR A 52 28.82 3.97 -15.64
C THR A 52 29.50 4.74 -16.77
N GLU A 53 29.96 4.05 -17.81
CA GLU A 53 30.72 4.66 -18.93
C GLU A 53 31.96 5.44 -18.46
N LEU A 54 32.53 5.05 -17.31
CA LEU A 54 33.65 5.75 -16.69
C LEU A 54 34.92 5.60 -17.55
N THR A 55 35.47 6.71 -18.05
CA THR A 55 36.66 6.68 -18.94
C THR A 55 37.99 6.86 -18.22
N GLY A 56 37.97 7.22 -16.93
CA GLY A 56 39.15 7.44 -16.09
C GLY A 56 38.80 7.31 -14.60
N ASN A 57 39.80 7.20 -13.73
CA ASN A 57 39.56 6.86 -12.32
C ASN A 57 38.91 8.03 -11.55
N ALA A 58 37.74 7.77 -10.96
CA ALA A 58 36.98 8.74 -10.18
C ALA A 58 36.49 8.08 -8.88
N ARG A 59 36.19 8.88 -7.87
CA ARG A 59 35.64 8.44 -6.58
C ARG A 59 34.23 8.95 -6.41
N LEU A 60 33.48 8.22 -5.61
CA LEU A 60 32.08 8.51 -5.30
C LEU A 60 31.92 8.64 -3.79
N HIS A 61 31.42 9.78 -3.35
CA HIS A 61 31.10 10.05 -1.94
C HIS A 61 29.63 10.44 -1.79
N LEU A 62 29.05 10.05 -0.64
CA LEU A 62 27.69 10.41 -0.26
C LEU A 62 27.72 11.22 1.04
N PHE A 63 27.08 12.38 1.05
CA PHE A 63 26.97 13.25 2.21
C PHE A 63 25.52 13.47 2.63
N ASN A 64 25.29 13.62 3.93
CA ASN A 64 23.96 13.97 4.47
C ASN A 64 23.72 15.50 4.46
N ASN A 65 22.56 15.94 4.95
CA ASN A 65 22.18 17.36 5.00
C ASN A 65 23.14 18.23 5.85
N SER A 66 23.87 17.62 6.78
CA SER A 66 24.90 18.27 7.60
C SER A 66 26.28 18.24 6.94
N GLN A 67 26.39 17.87 5.65
CA GLN A 67 27.63 17.73 4.88
C GLN A 67 28.63 16.75 5.53
N THR A 68 28.13 15.80 6.30
CA THR A 68 28.95 14.72 6.86
C THR A 68 29.00 13.57 5.86
N ASP A 69 30.20 13.05 5.59
CA ASP A 69 30.38 11.88 4.73
C ASP A 69 29.74 10.66 5.39
N VAL A 70 28.80 10.05 4.68
CA VAL A 70 28.04 8.86 5.07
C VAL A 70 28.22 7.73 4.04
N THR A 71 29.30 7.78 3.26
CA THR A 71 29.63 6.75 2.27
C THR A 71 29.76 5.39 2.98
N PRO A 72 29.00 4.36 2.56
CA PRO A 72 29.06 3.04 3.18
C PRO A 72 30.47 2.46 3.14
N ILE A 73 30.94 1.96 4.29
CA ILE A 73 32.25 1.30 4.39
C ILE A 73 32.17 -0.04 3.67
N THR A 74 32.84 -0.18 2.54
CA THR A 74 33.05 -1.48 1.88
C THR A 74 34.33 -2.12 2.41
N THR A 75 34.27 -3.40 2.79
CA THR A 75 35.42 -4.16 3.33
C THR A 75 36.36 -4.69 2.24
N GLY A 76 36.47 -3.99 1.10
CA GLY A 76 37.26 -4.40 -0.06
C GLY A 76 38.48 -3.50 -0.28
N THR A 77 39.56 -4.05 -0.84
CA THR A 77 40.81 -3.35 -1.15
C THR A 77 40.58 -2.10 -2.03
N PRO A 78 41.26 -0.98 -1.74
CA PRO A 78 41.18 0.24 -2.55
C PRO A 78 41.81 -0.04 -3.92
N LYS A 79 41.14 0.40 -5.00
CA LYS A 79 41.49 0.28 -6.43
C LYS A 79 40.78 -0.84 -7.23
N GLN A 80 39.45 -0.78 -7.37
CA GLN A 80 38.82 -1.30 -8.59
C GLN A 80 37.70 -0.37 -9.08
N LEU A 81 37.72 -0.16 -10.41
CA LEU A 81 36.92 0.72 -11.26
C LEU A 81 35.44 0.34 -11.34
N SER A 82 34.76 0.34 -10.19
CA SER A 82 33.30 0.23 -10.12
C SER A 82 32.80 0.99 -8.90
N GLU A 83 32.48 2.26 -9.08
CA GLU A 83 31.99 3.15 -8.03
C GLU A 83 30.48 2.99 -7.92
N ALA A 84 30.09 1.92 -7.23
CA ALA A 84 28.73 1.72 -6.78
C ALA A 84 28.70 1.85 -5.26
N LEU A 85 27.79 2.68 -4.76
CA LEU A 85 27.41 2.67 -3.35
C LEU A 85 25.95 2.27 -3.23
N SER A 86 25.62 1.57 -2.16
CA SER A 86 24.26 1.22 -1.78
C SER A 86 24.09 1.43 -0.28
N ALA A 87 23.12 2.24 0.11
CA ALA A 87 22.86 2.62 1.50
C ALA A 87 21.36 2.67 1.79
N LYS A 88 20.94 2.28 2.99
CA LYS A 88 19.60 2.61 3.48
C LYS A 88 19.65 3.97 4.17
N LEU A 89 18.92 4.92 3.64
CA LEU A 89 18.91 6.32 4.06
C LEU A 89 17.55 6.68 4.68
N ALA A 90 17.55 7.57 5.66
CA ALA A 90 16.31 8.15 6.20
C ALA A 90 15.83 9.31 5.30
N ALA A 91 14.59 9.78 5.52
CA ALA A 91 14.10 11.00 4.87
C ALA A 91 15.05 12.18 5.15
N GLY A 92 15.33 12.99 4.13
CA GLY A 92 16.28 14.09 4.23
C GLY A 92 16.95 14.42 2.90
N THR A 93 17.72 15.51 2.92
CA THR A 93 18.52 15.95 1.77
C THR A 93 19.90 15.28 1.80
N TYR A 94 20.36 14.81 0.65
CA TYR A 94 21.66 14.18 0.47
C TYR A 94 22.39 14.77 -0.73
N TYR A 95 23.72 14.62 -0.72
CA TYR A 95 24.60 15.10 -1.77
C TYR A 95 25.50 13.98 -2.25
N ILE A 96 25.64 13.85 -3.56
CA ILE A 96 26.58 12.95 -4.22
C ILE A 96 27.74 13.81 -4.69
N GLN A 97 28.96 13.41 -4.36
CA GLN A 97 30.17 13.99 -4.92
C GLN A 97 30.84 12.96 -5.83
N VAL A 98 31.21 13.39 -7.03
CA VAL A 98 32.07 12.64 -7.95
C VAL A 98 33.36 13.44 -8.12
N ASP A 99 34.51 12.88 -7.78
CA ASP A 99 35.79 13.57 -7.88
C ASP A 99 36.88 12.72 -8.53
N LEU A 100 37.76 13.37 -9.30
CA LEU A 100 38.93 12.73 -9.90
C LEU A 100 39.81 12.17 -8.78
N ASP A 101 40.17 10.88 -8.84
CA ASP A 101 40.89 10.22 -7.74
C ASP A 101 42.28 10.88 -7.53
N PRO A 102 42.50 11.67 -6.46
CA PRO A 102 43.75 12.34 -6.20
C PRO A 102 44.84 11.38 -5.72
N SER A 103 44.48 10.13 -5.39
CA SER A 103 45.45 9.08 -5.04
C SER A 103 46.02 8.37 -6.28
N ASP A 104 45.45 8.64 -7.46
CA ASP A 104 45.91 8.13 -8.74
C ASP A 104 46.51 9.26 -9.58
N ALA A 105 47.83 9.35 -9.57
CA ALA A 105 48.56 10.36 -10.33
C ALA A 105 48.38 10.24 -11.86
N ALA A 106 47.77 9.14 -12.36
CA ALA A 106 47.44 8.96 -13.77
C ALA A 106 46.00 9.38 -14.13
N ALA A 107 45.16 9.71 -13.14
CA ALA A 107 43.80 10.20 -13.37
C ALA A 107 43.84 11.68 -13.79
N THR A 108 43.87 11.94 -15.10
CA THR A 108 43.91 13.31 -15.67
C THR A 108 42.56 13.80 -16.17
N ASP A 109 41.68 12.89 -16.56
CA ASP A 109 40.30 13.15 -16.95
C ASP A 109 39.42 11.91 -16.69
N ALA A 110 38.10 12.12 -16.58
CA ALA A 110 37.11 11.05 -16.48
C ALA A 110 35.73 11.53 -16.96
N ASN A 111 35.22 10.97 -18.05
CA ASN A 111 33.81 11.08 -18.41
C ASN A 111 33.02 9.99 -17.70
N TYR A 112 31.78 10.28 -17.30
CA TYR A 112 30.92 9.31 -16.64
C TYR A 112 29.43 9.58 -16.86
N LYS A 113 28.64 8.55 -16.57
CA LYS A 113 27.20 8.60 -16.40
C LYS A 113 26.87 8.31 -14.94
N LEU A 114 26.29 9.27 -14.25
CA LEU A 114 25.77 9.10 -12.90
C LEU A 114 24.36 8.53 -12.97
N ASN A 115 24.19 7.37 -12.36
CA ASN A 115 22.89 6.75 -12.15
C ASN A 115 22.55 6.83 -10.66
N LEU A 116 21.45 7.50 -10.34
CA LEU A 116 20.86 7.48 -9.01
C LEU A 116 19.60 6.62 -9.07
N SER A 117 19.59 5.54 -8.30
CA SER A 117 18.40 4.72 -8.07
C SER A 117 18.03 4.84 -6.61
N VAL A 118 16.91 5.52 -6.35
CA VAL A 118 16.28 5.50 -5.03
C VAL A 118 15.13 4.52 -5.13
N SER A 119 15.24 3.41 -4.43
CA SER A 119 14.08 2.61 -4.05
C SER A 119 13.77 3.00 -2.61
N THR A 120 12.70 3.73 -2.37
CA THR A 120 12.00 3.52 -1.10
C THR A 120 11.92 2.01 -0.85
N ASP A 121 11.96 1.53 0.40
CA ASP A 121 11.33 0.24 0.70
C ASP A 121 9.80 0.45 0.50
N ALA A 122 9.39 0.93 -0.68
CA ALA A 122 8.03 1.26 -1.00
C ALA A 122 7.36 -0.03 -1.39
N ILE A 123 6.33 -0.30 -0.61
CA ILE A 123 5.23 -1.12 -1.06
C ILE A 123 4.52 -0.27 -2.12
N LEU A 124 4.72 -0.61 -3.39
CA LEU A 124 3.98 0.02 -4.48
C LEU A 124 2.69 -0.76 -4.75
N SER A 125 1.68 -0.05 -5.21
CA SER A 125 0.38 -0.64 -5.55
C SER A 125 0.30 -0.97 -7.03
N ASN A 126 0.05 -2.23 -7.34
CA ASN A 126 -0.36 -2.68 -8.65
C ASN A 126 -1.88 -2.60 -8.74
N LEU A 127 -2.42 -1.90 -9.74
CA LEU A 127 -3.85 -2.01 -10.07
C LEU A 127 -4.05 -3.24 -10.94
N VAL A 128 -4.78 -4.23 -10.44
CA VAL A 128 -5.06 -5.46 -11.18
C VAL A 128 -6.45 -5.37 -11.80
N TRP A 129 -6.51 -5.66 -13.08
CA TRP A 129 -7.71 -5.62 -13.91
C TRP A 129 -8.01 -7.00 -14.45
N ARG A 130 -9.29 -7.34 -14.57
CA ARG A 130 -9.75 -8.57 -15.18
C ARG A 130 -10.63 -8.29 -16.38
N SER A 131 -10.37 -8.94 -17.49
CA SER A 131 -11.33 -8.98 -18.59
C SER A 131 -12.55 -9.80 -18.19
N THR A 132 -13.74 -9.20 -18.24
CA THR A 132 -15.01 -9.90 -17.99
C THR A 132 -15.36 -10.91 -19.09
N VAL A 133 -14.70 -10.83 -20.24
CA VAL A 133 -14.91 -11.73 -21.38
C VAL A 133 -13.99 -12.95 -21.29
N THR A 134 -12.70 -12.73 -21.08
CA THR A 134 -11.69 -13.81 -21.14
C THR A 134 -11.23 -14.29 -19.76
N GLY A 135 -11.46 -13.52 -18.71
CA GLY A 135 -10.90 -13.75 -17.38
C GLY A 135 -9.43 -13.35 -17.24
N ALA A 136 -8.77 -12.90 -18.31
CA ALA A 136 -7.35 -12.54 -18.27
C ALA A 136 -7.09 -11.37 -17.30
N LEU A 137 -6.01 -11.47 -16.52
CA LEU A 137 -5.55 -10.38 -15.66
C LEU A 137 -4.50 -9.52 -16.37
N SER A 138 -4.59 -8.22 -16.14
CA SER A 138 -3.53 -7.28 -16.47
C SER A 138 -3.23 -6.40 -15.29
N VAL A 139 -1.96 -6.07 -15.13
CA VAL A 139 -1.44 -5.27 -14.04
C VAL A 139 -1.04 -3.90 -14.59
N VAL A 140 -1.48 -2.85 -13.93
CA VAL A 140 -0.96 -1.50 -14.11
C VAL A 140 -0.11 -1.19 -12.89
N GLN A 141 1.20 -1.13 -13.09
CA GLN A 141 2.14 -0.67 -12.09
C GLN A 141 2.09 0.85 -12.06
N THR A 142 1.83 1.45 -10.90
CA THR A 142 1.72 2.91 -10.75
C THR A 142 2.33 3.40 -9.44
N ASP A 143 2.88 4.60 -9.49
CA ASP A 143 3.32 5.43 -8.35
C ASP A 143 2.36 6.62 -8.13
N GLY A 144 1.17 6.54 -8.72
CA GLY A 144 0.19 7.62 -8.78
C GLY A 144 0.37 8.58 -9.96
N LYS A 145 1.43 8.47 -10.77
CA LYS A 145 1.68 9.35 -11.93
C LYS A 145 2.06 8.64 -13.23
N THR A 146 2.87 7.58 -13.13
CA THR A 146 3.35 6.81 -14.27
C THR A 146 2.70 5.43 -14.30
N ALA A 147 2.53 4.86 -15.49
CA ALA A 147 1.86 3.58 -15.66
C ALA A 147 2.63 2.67 -16.61
N GLN A 148 2.98 1.47 -16.15
CA GLN A 148 3.39 0.36 -17.01
C GLN A 148 2.31 -0.71 -16.99
N THR A 149 1.82 -1.10 -18.17
CA THR A 149 0.81 -2.16 -18.30
C THR A 149 1.45 -3.45 -18.75
N ASP A 150 1.12 -4.54 -18.06
CA ASP A 150 1.55 -5.89 -18.37
C ASP A 150 0.41 -6.90 -18.13
N ASN A 151 0.52 -8.11 -18.68
CA ASN A 151 -0.46 -9.19 -18.46
C ASN A 151 0.10 -10.27 -17.52
N ILE A 152 -0.76 -10.85 -16.67
CA ILE A 152 -0.46 -12.10 -15.97
C ILE A 152 -0.91 -13.24 -16.90
N SER A 153 -0.02 -14.20 -17.16
CA SER A 153 -0.31 -15.30 -18.07
C SER A 153 -0.99 -16.47 -17.35
N ASN A 154 -1.69 -17.33 -18.10
CA ASN A 154 -2.31 -18.57 -17.64
C ASN A 154 -3.38 -18.42 -16.54
N VAL A 155 -4.01 -17.24 -16.46
CA VAL A 155 -5.05 -16.93 -15.47
C VAL A 155 -6.23 -17.90 -15.60
N PRO A 156 -6.81 -18.38 -14.47
CA PRO A 156 -8.01 -19.20 -14.49
C PRO A 156 -9.19 -18.47 -15.16
N THR A 157 -10.18 -19.23 -15.63
CA THR A 157 -11.35 -18.68 -16.33
C THR A 157 -12.19 -17.75 -15.43
N THR A 158 -13.18 -17.07 -16.01
CA THR A 158 -14.09 -16.13 -15.32
C THR A 158 -14.88 -16.73 -14.15
N ASP A 159 -14.93 -18.06 -14.04
CA ASP A 159 -15.56 -18.75 -12.91
C ASP A 159 -14.77 -18.62 -11.60
N TRP A 160 -13.52 -18.17 -11.65
CA TRP A 160 -12.67 -18.02 -10.48
C TRP A 160 -12.69 -16.58 -9.97
N LYS A 161 -12.87 -16.39 -8.66
CA LYS A 161 -12.64 -15.11 -7.98
C LYS A 161 -11.28 -15.13 -7.29
N ASN A 162 -10.68 -13.97 -7.13
CA ASN A 162 -9.39 -13.78 -6.48
C ASN A 162 -9.50 -12.85 -5.26
N GLN A 163 -8.53 -12.98 -4.36
CA GLN A 163 -8.20 -12.01 -3.32
C GLN A 163 -6.67 -11.85 -3.31
N PHE A 164 -6.18 -10.64 -3.02
CA PHE A 164 -4.76 -10.33 -2.91
C PHE A 164 -4.36 -10.21 -1.46
N ALA A 165 -3.30 -10.90 -1.05
CA ALA A 165 -2.64 -10.74 0.23
C ALA A 165 -1.29 -11.45 0.21
N ASP A 166 -0.36 -11.02 1.06
CA ASP A 166 0.92 -11.70 1.26
C ASP A 166 0.69 -13.07 1.95
N LEU A 167 0.83 -14.17 1.21
CA LEU A 167 0.57 -15.52 1.73
C LEU A 167 1.85 -16.20 2.20
N ASN A 168 3.04 -15.69 1.83
CA ASN A 168 4.32 -16.32 2.12
C ASN A 168 5.23 -15.51 3.08
N GLY A 169 4.87 -14.26 3.39
CA GLY A 169 5.55 -13.34 4.29
C GLY A 169 6.69 -12.55 3.63
N ASP A 170 6.74 -12.51 2.29
CA ASP A 170 7.80 -11.83 1.54
C ASP A 170 7.55 -10.32 1.34
N GLY A 171 6.42 -9.81 1.80
CA GLY A 171 5.97 -8.43 1.71
C GLY A 171 5.35 -8.04 0.37
N GLU A 172 5.15 -8.99 -0.55
CA GLU A 172 4.35 -8.83 -1.77
C GLU A 172 3.01 -9.57 -1.64
N ASP A 173 1.95 -9.04 -2.25
CA ASP A 173 0.68 -9.75 -2.26
C ASP A 173 0.68 -10.85 -3.32
N ASP A 174 0.32 -12.05 -2.86
CA ASP A 174 0.01 -13.23 -3.64
C ASP A 174 -1.48 -13.26 -4.03
N ILE A 175 -1.90 -14.30 -4.75
CA ILE A 175 -3.30 -14.47 -5.17
C ILE A 175 -3.90 -15.74 -4.57
N LEU A 176 -4.94 -15.56 -3.74
CA LEU A 176 -5.85 -16.63 -3.38
C LEU A 176 -7.00 -16.69 -4.40
N TRP A 177 -7.17 -17.83 -5.03
CA TRP A 177 -8.19 -18.10 -6.03
C TRP A 177 -9.27 -19.01 -5.48
N ARG A 178 -10.53 -18.72 -5.82
CA ARG A 178 -11.69 -19.57 -5.50
C ARG A 178 -12.61 -19.74 -6.70
N ASN A 179 -12.75 -20.98 -7.17
CA ASN A 179 -13.68 -21.36 -8.22
C ASN A 179 -15.12 -21.31 -7.71
N GLN A 180 -15.96 -20.51 -8.35
CA GLN A 180 -17.35 -20.27 -7.97
C GLN A 180 -18.33 -21.34 -8.50
N LYS A 181 -17.87 -22.30 -9.32
CA LYS A 181 -18.68 -23.43 -9.79
C LYS A 181 -18.52 -24.67 -8.93
N ASP A 182 -17.31 -24.95 -8.47
CA ASP A 182 -17.02 -26.19 -7.72
C ASP A 182 -16.41 -25.97 -6.34
N GLY A 183 -16.02 -24.75 -5.99
CA GLY A 183 -15.44 -24.43 -4.68
C GLY A 183 -13.95 -24.76 -4.54
N THR A 184 -13.26 -25.12 -5.62
CA THR A 184 -11.81 -25.34 -5.61
C THR A 184 -11.08 -24.06 -5.21
N VAL A 185 -10.11 -24.18 -4.31
CA VAL A 185 -9.23 -23.12 -3.85
C VAL A 185 -7.83 -23.37 -4.40
N ALA A 186 -7.24 -22.33 -4.97
CA ALA A 186 -5.87 -22.34 -5.46
C ALA A 186 -5.08 -21.15 -4.92
N ILE A 187 -3.78 -21.32 -4.76
CA ILE A 187 -2.87 -20.27 -4.30
C ILE A 187 -1.81 -20.07 -5.35
N TRP A 188 -1.56 -18.81 -5.70
CA TRP A 188 -0.52 -18.40 -6.63
C TRP A 188 0.43 -17.46 -5.90
N LEU A 189 1.67 -17.91 -5.69
CA LEU A 189 2.73 -17.04 -5.18
C LEU A 189 3.22 -16.14 -6.32
N MET A 190 3.37 -14.86 -6.02
CA MET A 190 3.62 -13.82 -6.99
C MET A 190 4.93 -13.09 -6.72
N GLN A 191 5.50 -12.53 -7.78
CA GLN A 191 6.47 -11.45 -7.67
C GLN A 191 6.13 -10.39 -8.71
N GLY A 192 5.49 -9.31 -8.26
CA GLY A 192 4.75 -8.40 -9.13
C GLY A 192 3.81 -9.15 -10.10
N LYS A 193 4.10 -9.08 -11.40
CA LYS A 193 3.29 -9.74 -12.47
C LYS A 193 3.61 -11.23 -12.68
N THR A 194 4.70 -11.72 -12.11
CA THR A 194 5.22 -13.07 -12.38
C THR A 194 4.59 -14.05 -11.40
N VAL A 195 4.07 -15.16 -11.90
CA VAL A 195 3.65 -16.29 -11.06
C VAL A 195 4.90 -17.12 -10.76
N LEU A 196 5.30 -17.19 -9.49
CA LEU A 196 6.45 -17.97 -9.04
C LEU A 196 6.08 -19.45 -8.88
N GLN A 197 4.98 -19.71 -8.19
CA GLN A 197 4.52 -21.06 -7.87
C GLN A 197 3.00 -21.09 -7.71
N THR A 198 2.39 -22.23 -8.00
CA THR A 198 0.95 -22.44 -7.79
C THR A 198 0.67 -23.73 -7.03
N ALA A 199 -0.43 -23.75 -6.27
CA ALA A 199 -0.95 -24.93 -5.60
C ALA A 199 -2.48 -25.03 -5.76
N TYR A 200 -2.99 -26.24 -5.91
CA TYR A 200 -4.42 -26.56 -6.03
C TYR A 200 -4.75 -27.67 -5.03
N SER A 201 -5.19 -27.30 -3.83
CA SER A 201 -5.11 -28.24 -2.72
C SER A 201 -6.45 -28.48 -2.01
N TYR A 202 -7.42 -27.57 -2.11
CA TYR A 202 -8.62 -27.64 -1.27
C TYR A 202 -9.90 -27.38 -2.04
N LYS A 203 -10.99 -27.99 -1.57
CA LYS A 203 -12.35 -27.79 -2.10
C LYS A 203 -13.27 -27.39 -0.96
N VAL A 204 -13.76 -26.16 -0.99
CA VAL A 204 -14.63 -25.59 0.04
C VAL A 204 -16.02 -25.32 -0.56
N PRO A 205 -17.11 -25.85 0.02
CA PRO A 205 -18.45 -25.69 -0.54
C PRO A 205 -18.85 -24.23 -0.79
N LEU A 206 -19.70 -24.01 -1.81
CA LEU A 206 -20.00 -22.67 -2.34
C LEU A 206 -20.72 -21.72 -1.37
N ASP A 207 -21.37 -22.25 -0.33
CA ASP A 207 -22.03 -21.50 0.74
C ASP A 207 -21.05 -20.88 1.76
N TRP A 208 -19.77 -21.17 1.63
CA TRP A 208 -18.70 -20.52 2.37
C TRP A 208 -18.14 -19.30 1.63
N GLU A 209 -17.77 -18.26 2.35
CA GLU A 209 -17.11 -17.04 1.88
C GLU A 209 -15.79 -16.82 2.63
N THR A 210 -14.84 -16.11 2.02
CA THR A 210 -13.49 -15.87 2.57
C THR A 210 -13.23 -14.41 2.86
N THR A 211 -12.50 -14.17 3.95
CA THR A 211 -11.82 -12.90 4.22
C THR A 211 -10.39 -13.23 4.65
N LEU A 212 -9.43 -12.42 4.19
CA LEU A 212 -8.01 -12.62 4.48
C LEU A 212 -7.57 -11.74 5.65
N GLY A 213 -6.66 -12.24 6.46
CA GLY A 213 -6.05 -11.49 7.56
C GLY A 213 -5.08 -12.36 8.34
N ASP A 214 -4.06 -11.77 8.94
CA ASP A 214 -3.08 -12.48 9.77
C ASP A 214 -3.69 -12.73 11.17
N PHE A 215 -3.93 -13.99 11.53
CA PHE A 215 -4.50 -14.35 12.84
C PHE A 215 -3.44 -14.79 13.86
N ASN A 216 -2.19 -14.97 13.47
CA ASN A 216 -1.14 -15.52 14.32
C ASN A 216 0.12 -14.63 14.43
N ASN A 217 0.13 -13.47 13.75
CA ASN A 217 1.21 -12.49 13.65
C ASN A 217 2.50 -13.11 13.12
N ASP A 218 2.40 -13.85 12.01
CA ASP A 218 3.54 -14.42 11.28
C ASP A 218 3.84 -13.70 9.95
N ASP A 219 3.21 -12.54 9.75
CA ASP A 219 3.28 -11.67 8.56
C ASP A 219 2.68 -12.31 7.30
N ARG A 220 2.03 -13.47 7.40
CA ARG A 220 1.24 -14.06 6.32
C ARG A 220 -0.24 -13.85 6.56
N ALA A 221 -0.98 -13.67 5.46
CA ALA A 221 -2.41 -13.68 5.49
C ALA A 221 -2.93 -15.12 5.64
N ASP A 222 -3.82 -15.30 6.62
CA ASP A 222 -4.60 -16.50 6.82
C ASP A 222 -6.00 -16.33 6.22
N ILE A 223 -6.78 -17.41 6.22
CA ILE A 223 -8.15 -17.40 5.71
C ILE A 223 -9.16 -17.54 6.84
N PHE A 224 -10.00 -16.54 7.00
CA PHE A 224 -11.26 -16.65 7.72
C PHE A 224 -12.39 -17.08 6.77
N TRP A 225 -13.01 -18.20 7.08
CA TRP A 225 -14.12 -18.79 6.34
C TRP A 225 -15.43 -18.56 7.07
N ARG A 226 -16.46 -18.14 6.34
CA ARG A 226 -17.82 -17.93 6.86
C ARG A 226 -18.85 -18.69 6.03
N ASN A 227 -19.61 -19.59 6.65
CA ASN A 227 -20.75 -20.22 5.99
C ASN A 227 -22.00 -19.35 6.15
N LYS A 228 -22.48 -18.77 5.04
CA LYS A 228 -23.66 -17.89 5.04
C LYS A 228 -24.98 -18.64 5.15
N LYS A 229 -25.01 -19.95 4.88
CA LYS A 229 -26.22 -20.76 4.96
C LYS A 229 -26.54 -21.17 6.39
N ASP A 230 -25.54 -21.65 7.12
CA ASP A 230 -25.76 -22.26 8.43
C ASP A 230 -25.06 -21.55 9.59
N GLY A 231 -24.18 -20.58 9.33
CA GLY A 231 -23.54 -19.84 10.40
C GLY A 231 -22.32 -20.53 11.02
N LEU A 232 -21.74 -21.53 10.36
CA LEU A 232 -20.40 -21.99 10.72
C LEU A 232 -19.33 -20.95 10.34
N ALA A 233 -18.19 -21.02 11.04
CA ALA A 233 -16.99 -20.25 10.73
C ALA A 233 -15.74 -21.11 10.96
N ALA A 234 -14.66 -20.81 10.24
CA ALA A 234 -13.38 -21.50 10.40
C ALA A 234 -12.21 -20.55 10.15
N ILE A 235 -11.05 -20.84 10.72
CA ILE A 235 -9.78 -20.17 10.42
C ILE A 235 -8.80 -21.21 9.90
N TRP A 236 -8.18 -20.91 8.77
CA TRP A 236 -7.10 -21.69 8.18
C TRP A 236 -5.81 -20.88 8.23
N LEU A 237 -4.85 -21.32 9.04
CA LEU A 237 -3.54 -20.67 9.16
C LEU A 237 -2.64 -21.11 8.01
N THR A 238 -2.13 -20.15 7.26
CA THR A 238 -1.31 -20.37 6.05
C THR A 238 0.04 -20.96 6.44
N SER A 239 0.50 -21.95 5.68
CA SER A 239 1.77 -22.63 5.97
C SER A 239 2.96 -21.72 5.72
N SER A 240 4.12 -22.07 6.28
CA SER A 240 5.33 -21.25 6.13
C SER A 240 5.85 -21.07 4.69
N THR A 241 5.33 -21.86 3.75
CA THR A 241 5.63 -21.77 2.32
C THR A 241 4.63 -20.92 1.54
N GLY A 242 3.51 -20.52 2.14
CA GLY A 242 2.38 -19.88 1.47
C GLY A 242 1.56 -20.77 0.53
N LEU A 243 1.87 -22.06 0.39
CA LEU A 243 1.26 -22.96 -0.61
C LEU A 243 0.23 -23.94 -0.02
N GLY A 244 -0.13 -23.76 1.24
CA GLY A 244 -1.03 -24.64 1.98
C GLY A 244 -1.37 -24.05 3.34
N PHE A 245 -1.86 -24.90 4.24
CA PHE A 245 -2.30 -24.50 5.58
C PHE A 245 -1.74 -25.46 6.64
N ASP A 246 -1.16 -24.91 7.70
CA ASP A 246 -0.63 -25.69 8.83
C ASP A 246 -1.73 -26.07 9.83
N THR A 247 -2.81 -25.28 9.89
CA THR A 247 -3.93 -25.51 10.82
C THR A 247 -5.26 -25.15 10.16
N LEU A 248 -6.26 -26.02 10.26
CA LEU A 248 -7.62 -25.78 9.80
C LEU A 248 -8.58 -26.02 10.97
N THR A 249 -9.17 -24.96 11.52
CA THR A 249 -9.97 -25.06 12.75
C THR A 249 -11.35 -24.47 12.56
N MET A 250 -12.38 -25.20 12.99
CA MET A 250 -13.75 -24.68 13.10
C MET A 250 -13.88 -23.84 14.37
N LEU A 251 -14.50 -22.67 14.24
CA LEU A 251 -14.85 -21.82 15.37
C LEU A 251 -16.23 -22.17 15.94
N PRO A 252 -16.56 -21.70 17.16
CA PRO A 252 -17.93 -21.76 17.65
C PRO A 252 -18.92 -21.17 16.65
N ARG A 253 -20.07 -21.84 16.49
CA ARG A 253 -21.11 -21.43 15.55
C ARG A 253 -21.70 -20.07 15.94
N VAL A 254 -21.81 -19.17 14.96
CA VAL A 254 -22.51 -17.88 15.09
C VAL A 254 -23.64 -17.85 14.06
N PRO A 255 -24.92 -17.63 14.44
CA PRO A 255 -26.05 -17.70 13.49
C PRO A 255 -25.82 -16.92 12.19
N SER A 256 -26.33 -17.43 11.06
CA SER A 256 -26.01 -16.92 9.72
C SER A 256 -26.39 -15.46 9.46
N ASN A 257 -27.28 -14.91 10.28
CA ASN A 257 -27.69 -13.52 10.24
C ASN A 257 -26.68 -12.56 10.92
N TRP A 258 -25.59 -13.09 11.47
CA TRP A 258 -24.46 -12.30 11.93
C TRP A 258 -23.39 -12.18 10.85
N ASP A 259 -22.98 -10.94 10.57
CA ASP A 259 -21.96 -10.57 9.62
C ASP A 259 -20.62 -10.31 10.35
N PRO A 260 -19.51 -10.92 9.88
CA PRO A 260 -18.18 -10.70 10.43
C PRO A 260 -17.46 -9.54 9.73
N ALA A 261 -16.56 -8.88 10.46
CA ALA A 261 -15.47 -8.06 9.92
C ALA A 261 -14.20 -8.33 10.75
N LEU A 262 -13.03 -8.10 10.17
CA LEU A 262 -11.74 -8.35 10.81
C LEU A 262 -11.03 -7.05 11.17
N GLY A 263 -10.42 -6.99 12.35
CA GLY A 263 -9.63 -5.86 12.83
C GLY A 263 -8.76 -6.30 14.00
N ASP A 264 -7.67 -5.60 14.29
CA ASP A 264 -6.88 -5.84 15.50
C ASP A 264 -7.42 -4.92 16.61
N PHE A 265 -8.23 -5.44 17.53
CA PHE A 265 -8.87 -4.64 18.59
C PHE A 265 -8.00 -4.52 19.84
N ASN A 266 -6.90 -5.27 19.95
CA ASN A 266 -6.06 -5.33 21.15
C ASN A 266 -4.59 -4.94 20.92
N LYS A 267 -4.19 -4.66 19.68
CA LYS A 267 -2.85 -4.28 19.21
C LYS A 267 -1.79 -5.38 19.41
N ASP A 268 -2.16 -6.64 19.27
CA ASP A 268 -1.22 -7.76 19.33
C ASP A 268 -0.70 -8.21 17.95
N GLY A 269 -1.14 -7.52 16.89
CA GLY A 269 -0.78 -7.79 15.50
C GLY A 269 -1.67 -8.84 14.83
N LYS A 270 -2.59 -9.46 15.56
CA LYS A 270 -3.48 -10.50 15.05
C LYS A 270 -4.86 -9.93 14.74
N LYS A 271 -5.55 -10.55 13.78
CA LYS A 271 -6.94 -10.22 13.48
C LYS A 271 -7.88 -10.84 14.51
N ASP A 272 -8.62 -9.96 15.16
CA ASP A 272 -9.82 -10.24 15.92
C ASP A 272 -11.06 -10.19 15.02
N ILE A 273 -12.21 -10.63 15.55
CA ILE A 273 -13.47 -10.69 14.80
C ILE A 273 -14.50 -9.75 15.43
N PHE A 274 -14.96 -8.78 14.65
CA PHE A 274 -16.15 -7.99 14.91
C PHE A 274 -17.38 -8.71 14.33
N TRP A 275 -18.44 -8.82 15.13
CA TRP A 275 -19.68 -9.49 14.78
C TRP A 275 -20.85 -8.52 14.84
N ARG A 276 -21.67 -8.49 13.78
CA ARG A 276 -22.84 -7.60 13.65
C ARG A 276 -24.09 -8.37 13.28
N ASN A 277 -25.17 -8.21 14.04
CA ASN A 277 -26.49 -8.73 13.69
C ASN A 277 -27.45 -7.60 13.27
N PRO A 278 -27.56 -7.27 11.97
CA PRO A 278 -28.43 -6.19 11.50
C PRO A 278 -29.92 -6.40 11.82
N GLN A 279 -30.38 -7.62 12.11
CA GLN A 279 -31.79 -7.89 12.41
C GLN A 279 -32.14 -7.57 13.88
N THR A 280 -31.24 -7.83 14.83
CA THR A 280 -31.48 -7.59 16.26
C THR A 280 -30.83 -6.31 16.78
N GLY A 281 -29.83 -5.80 16.06
CA GLY A 281 -28.98 -4.69 16.49
C GLY A 281 -27.83 -5.12 17.40
N GLU A 282 -27.66 -6.41 17.65
CA GLU A 282 -26.55 -6.89 18.49
C GLU A 282 -25.19 -6.69 17.80
N VAL A 283 -24.19 -6.44 18.64
CA VAL A 283 -22.79 -6.20 18.25
C VAL A 283 -21.90 -6.96 19.24
N ALA A 284 -20.86 -7.62 18.76
CA ALA A 284 -19.90 -8.32 19.60
C ALA A 284 -18.48 -8.25 19.01
N VAL A 285 -17.47 -8.42 19.87
CA VAL A 285 -16.06 -8.55 19.48
C VAL A 285 -15.49 -9.81 20.10
N TRP A 286 -14.75 -10.59 19.31
CA TRP A 286 -13.98 -11.75 19.74
C TRP A 286 -12.49 -11.47 19.53
N LEU A 287 -11.74 -11.39 20.63
CA LEU A 287 -10.29 -11.32 20.61
C LEU A 287 -9.70 -12.70 20.35
N MET A 288 -8.84 -12.80 19.34
CA MET A 288 -8.32 -14.04 18.80
C MET A 288 -6.83 -14.19 19.11
N ASN A 289 -6.38 -15.44 19.20
CA ASN A 289 -4.97 -15.80 19.24
C ASN A 289 -4.77 -17.03 18.35
N GLY A 290 -4.42 -16.81 17.09
CA GLY A 290 -4.50 -17.84 16.06
C GLY A 290 -5.95 -18.29 15.88
N THR A 291 -6.18 -19.59 16.03
CA THR A 291 -7.52 -20.18 15.84
C THR A 291 -8.40 -20.19 17.10
N GLN A 292 -7.94 -19.60 18.20
CA GLN A 292 -8.64 -19.65 19.49
C GLN A 292 -9.15 -18.27 19.90
N ILE A 293 -10.35 -18.24 20.49
CA ILE A 293 -10.83 -17.06 21.22
C ILE A 293 -10.06 -17.01 22.54
N ILE A 294 -9.47 -15.87 22.87
CA ILE A 294 -8.77 -15.68 24.15
C ILE A 294 -9.75 -15.89 25.31
N PRO A 295 -9.37 -16.52 26.44
CA PRO A 295 -10.24 -16.64 27.60
C PRO A 295 -10.78 -15.27 28.05
N GLY A 296 -12.11 -15.12 28.04
CA GLY A 296 -12.78 -13.84 28.34
C GLY A 296 -12.73 -12.80 27.21
N GLY A 297 -12.18 -13.15 26.04
CA GLY A 297 -12.02 -12.29 24.87
C GLY A 297 -13.26 -12.17 23.98
N ALA A 298 -14.38 -12.82 24.32
CA ALA A 298 -15.65 -12.65 23.60
C ALA A 298 -16.64 -11.85 24.45
N ALA A 299 -17.08 -10.68 23.95
CA ALA A 299 -18.09 -9.88 24.64
C ALA A 299 -19.05 -9.18 23.68
N TYR A 300 -20.26 -8.95 24.15
CA TYR A 300 -21.23 -8.06 23.51
C TYR A 300 -20.89 -6.60 23.81
N LEU A 301 -21.08 -5.75 22.82
CA LEU A 301 -21.08 -4.30 22.94
C LEU A 301 -22.53 -3.79 23.05
N PRO A 302 -22.76 -2.49 23.36
CA PRO A 302 -24.10 -1.92 23.30
C PRO A 302 -24.77 -2.16 21.94
N ASN A 303 -26.08 -2.44 21.96
CA ASN A 303 -26.82 -2.66 20.72
C ASN A 303 -26.87 -1.39 19.86
N VAL A 304 -26.73 -1.56 18.54
CA VAL A 304 -26.86 -0.51 17.54
C VAL A 304 -27.96 -0.90 16.56
N PRO A 305 -29.00 -0.06 16.35
CA PRO A 305 -30.14 -0.43 15.51
C PRO A 305 -29.75 -0.92 14.11
N GLY A 306 -30.55 -1.83 13.54
CA GLY A 306 -30.27 -2.52 12.29
C GLY A 306 -29.91 -1.66 11.08
N ALA A 307 -30.45 -0.44 11.00
CA ALA A 307 -30.16 0.51 9.92
C ALA A 307 -28.70 0.98 9.91
N TRP A 308 -28.03 1.00 11.06
CA TRP A 308 -26.66 1.48 11.17
C TRP A 308 -25.66 0.47 10.61
N GLN A 309 -24.76 0.97 9.77
CA GLN A 309 -23.66 0.25 9.15
C GLN A 309 -22.34 0.60 9.85
N ALA A 310 -21.48 -0.39 10.04
CA ALA A 310 -20.16 -0.23 10.65
C ALA A 310 -19.06 -0.22 9.59
N GLN A 311 -18.03 0.59 9.81
CA GLN A 311 -16.71 0.47 9.17
C GLN A 311 -15.66 0.46 10.29
N LEU A 312 -14.56 -0.26 10.07
CA LEU A 312 -13.47 -0.42 11.03
C LEU A 312 -12.28 0.45 10.61
N GLY A 313 -11.62 1.09 11.57
CA GLY A 313 -10.44 1.95 11.36
C GLY A 313 -9.80 2.32 12.70
N ASP A 314 -8.66 3.01 12.72
CA ASP A 314 -8.05 3.55 13.95
C ASP A 314 -8.27 5.07 13.99
N PHE A 315 -9.15 5.57 14.84
CA PHE A 315 -9.47 7.01 14.88
C PHE A 315 -8.61 7.77 15.90
N ASN A 316 -7.77 7.09 16.70
CA ASN A 316 -7.07 7.71 17.83
C ASN A 316 -5.55 7.40 17.91
N LYS A 317 -5.01 6.67 16.93
CA LYS A 317 -3.59 6.33 16.76
C LYS A 317 -3.05 5.40 17.84
N ASP A 318 -3.90 4.73 18.61
CA ASP A 318 -3.42 3.78 19.59
C ASP A 318 -3.05 2.42 18.96
N GLY A 319 -3.33 2.23 17.67
CA GLY A 319 -3.06 1.03 16.90
C GLY A 319 -4.12 -0.06 17.07
N LYS A 320 -5.21 0.22 17.79
CA LYS A 320 -6.36 -0.68 17.90
C LYS A 320 -7.46 -0.25 16.95
N THR A 321 -8.27 -1.23 16.58
CA THR A 321 -9.42 -1.04 15.71
C THR A 321 -10.57 -0.43 16.48
N ASP A 322 -10.98 0.75 16.05
CA ASP A 322 -12.18 1.48 16.43
C ASP A 322 -13.32 1.24 15.43
N ILE A 323 -14.51 1.79 15.72
CA ILE A 323 -15.72 1.59 14.91
C ILE A 323 -16.33 2.93 14.49
N PHE A 324 -16.46 3.13 13.18
CA PHE A 324 -17.27 4.17 12.58
C PHE A 324 -18.67 3.66 12.27
N TRP A 325 -19.69 4.41 12.65
CA TRP A 325 -21.10 4.09 12.48
C TRP A 325 -21.78 5.11 11.58
N ARG A 326 -22.53 4.61 10.59
CA ARG A 326 -23.37 5.42 9.71
C ARG A 326 -24.79 4.90 9.63
N ASN A 327 -25.76 5.79 9.82
CA ASN A 327 -27.15 5.51 9.50
C ASN A 327 -27.50 6.07 8.11
N PRO A 328 -27.63 5.24 7.06
CA PRO A 328 -27.97 5.68 5.72
C PRO A 328 -29.45 6.10 5.58
N GLN A 329 -30.29 5.91 6.61
CA GLN A 329 -31.71 6.31 6.59
C GLN A 329 -31.93 7.69 7.22
N THR A 330 -31.14 8.06 8.22
CA THR A 330 -31.26 9.35 8.95
C THR A 330 -30.13 10.32 8.64
N GLY A 331 -28.99 9.83 8.15
CA GLY A 331 -27.77 10.61 7.98
C GLY A 331 -26.94 10.75 9.25
N GLU A 332 -27.34 10.15 10.36
CA GLU A 332 -26.57 10.20 11.61
C GLU A 332 -25.23 9.45 11.47
N VAL A 333 -24.24 9.95 12.20
CA VAL A 333 -22.85 9.46 12.19
C VAL A 333 -22.33 9.38 13.62
N ALA A 334 -21.61 8.32 13.95
CA ALA A 334 -20.97 8.18 15.26
C ALA A 334 -19.61 7.46 15.14
N VAL A 335 -18.74 7.66 16.12
CA VAL A 335 -17.46 6.97 16.27
C VAL A 335 -17.38 6.36 17.67
N TRP A 336 -16.93 5.12 17.75
CA TRP A 336 -16.61 4.41 18.99
C TRP A 336 -15.13 4.06 19.02
N LEU A 337 -14.42 4.66 19.97
CA LEU A 337 -13.03 4.34 20.29
C LEU A 337 -13.00 3.11 21.20
N MET A 338 -12.22 2.12 20.82
CA MET A 338 -12.22 0.77 21.37
C MET A 338 -10.91 0.47 22.09
N SER A 339 -10.97 -0.45 23.05
CA SER A 339 -9.78 -1.09 23.61
C SER A 339 -10.12 -2.52 23.98
N GLY A 340 -9.74 -3.47 23.13
CA GLY A 340 -10.20 -4.85 23.19
C GLY A 340 -11.71 -4.91 22.97
N THR A 341 -12.43 -5.57 23.88
CA THR A 341 -13.87 -5.76 23.77
C THR A 341 -14.70 -4.63 24.40
N GLN A 342 -14.13 -3.45 24.64
CA GLN A 342 -14.80 -2.36 25.35
C GLN A 342 -14.67 -1.04 24.60
N ILE A 343 -15.71 -0.22 24.67
CA ILE A 343 -15.63 1.20 24.30
C ILE A 343 -14.91 1.92 25.45
N ILE A 344 -13.87 2.71 25.15
CA ILE A 344 -13.16 3.45 26.20
C ILE A 344 -14.08 4.50 26.87
N PRO A 345 -13.85 4.89 28.13
CA PRO A 345 -14.64 5.94 28.77
C PRO A 345 -14.62 7.25 27.96
N GLY A 346 -15.80 7.73 27.55
CA GLY A 346 -15.93 8.90 26.69
C GLY A 346 -15.60 8.67 25.20
N GLY A 347 -15.31 7.42 24.81
CA GLY A 347 -14.93 7.04 23.44
C GLY A 347 -16.08 6.89 22.46
N ALA A 348 -17.34 7.01 22.89
CA ALA A 348 -18.50 7.01 21.99
C ALA A 348 -19.05 8.42 21.83
N ALA A 349 -19.08 8.93 20.60
CA ALA A 349 -19.72 10.21 20.30
C ALA A 349 -20.42 10.22 18.94
N TYR A 350 -21.46 11.04 18.85
CA TYR A 350 -22.04 11.43 17.56
C TYR A 350 -21.19 12.52 16.92
N LEU A 351 -20.98 12.40 15.62
CA LEU A 351 -20.49 13.48 14.77
C LEU A 351 -21.68 14.23 14.14
N PRO A 352 -21.47 15.41 13.53
CA PRO A 352 -22.53 16.07 12.76
C PRO A 352 -23.17 15.11 11.75
N SER A 353 -24.50 15.16 11.62
CA SER A 353 -25.21 14.33 10.64
C SER A 353 -24.86 14.74 9.21
N VAL A 354 -24.70 13.77 8.32
CA VAL A 354 -24.43 13.98 6.89
C VAL A 354 -25.59 13.44 6.06
N PRO A 355 -26.17 14.22 5.12
CA PRO A 355 -27.34 13.81 4.36
C PRO A 355 -27.18 12.44 3.67
N ILE A 356 -28.28 11.72 3.51
CA ILE A 356 -28.29 10.31 3.05
C ILE A 356 -27.71 10.09 1.64
N ASP A 357 -27.69 11.12 0.81
CA ASP A 357 -27.08 11.09 -0.54
C ASP A 357 -25.55 10.95 -0.48
N TRP A 358 -24.95 11.19 0.69
CA TRP A 358 -23.52 11.09 0.91
C TRP A 358 -23.12 9.73 1.46
N THR A 359 -21.99 9.19 1.01
CA THR A 359 -21.34 7.98 1.54
C THR A 359 -19.93 8.30 2.03
N ALA A 360 -19.46 7.61 3.08
CA ALA A 360 -18.11 7.78 3.64
C ALA A 360 -17.21 6.59 3.29
N LYS A 361 -15.94 6.87 3.03
CA LYS A 361 -14.81 5.92 3.06
C LYS A 361 -13.81 6.37 4.12
N LEU A 362 -13.11 5.41 4.72
CA LEU A 362 -12.08 5.62 5.73
C LEU A 362 -10.67 5.57 5.13
N GLY A 363 -9.75 6.35 5.68
CA GLY A 363 -8.30 6.27 5.42
C GLY A 363 -7.54 7.43 6.06
N ASP A 364 -6.25 7.25 6.36
CA ASP A 364 -5.36 8.30 6.88
C ASP A 364 -5.05 9.36 5.80
N ILE A 365 -5.89 10.37 5.65
CA ILE A 365 -5.84 11.31 4.50
C ILE A 365 -4.77 12.39 4.71
N ASP A 366 -4.41 12.70 5.96
CA ASP A 366 -3.39 13.71 6.30
C ASP A 366 -2.03 13.13 6.75
N GLY A 367 -1.91 11.80 6.92
CA GLY A 367 -0.69 11.10 7.31
C GLY A 367 -0.42 11.16 8.82
N ASN A 368 -1.43 11.47 9.63
CA ASN A 368 -1.30 11.56 11.07
C ASN A 368 -1.39 10.18 11.76
N LYS A 369 -1.69 9.10 11.02
CA LYS A 369 -1.92 7.71 11.47
C LYS A 369 -3.24 7.48 12.19
N THR A 370 -4.22 8.33 11.95
CA THR A 370 -5.63 8.10 12.27
C THR A 370 -6.43 8.07 10.98
N ASP A 371 -7.45 7.23 10.91
CA ASP A 371 -8.36 7.20 9.78
C ASP A 371 -9.28 8.43 9.80
N ASP A 372 -9.33 9.11 8.67
CA ASP A 372 -10.21 10.24 8.40
C ASP A 372 -11.43 9.79 7.57
N LEU A 373 -12.34 10.73 7.28
CA LEU A 373 -13.51 10.46 6.46
C LEU A 373 -13.44 11.19 5.12
N LEU A 374 -13.50 10.45 4.02
CA LEU A 374 -13.82 10.99 2.71
C LEU A 374 -15.30 10.79 2.40
N TRP A 375 -16.02 11.90 2.29
CA TRP A 375 -17.43 11.96 1.95
C TRP A 375 -17.63 12.19 0.45
N ARG A 376 -18.56 11.44 -0.14
CA ARG A 376 -18.97 11.56 -1.54
C ARG A 376 -20.49 11.65 -1.66
N ASN A 377 -20.99 12.72 -2.26
CA ASN A 377 -22.39 12.86 -2.64
C ASN A 377 -22.64 12.09 -3.95
N ASN A 378 -23.40 11.00 -3.88
CA ASN A 378 -23.66 10.15 -5.05
C ASN A 378 -24.68 10.75 -6.03
N ARG A 379 -25.39 11.83 -5.65
CA ARG A 379 -26.33 12.53 -6.50
C ARG A 379 -25.70 13.72 -7.24
N THR A 380 -24.81 14.46 -6.59
CA THR A 380 -24.21 15.69 -7.15
C THR A 380 -22.76 15.53 -7.61
N GLY A 381 -22.04 14.52 -7.09
CA GLY A 381 -20.61 14.34 -7.31
C GLY A 381 -19.71 15.07 -6.30
N GLU A 382 -20.29 15.89 -5.42
CA GLU A 382 -19.55 16.67 -4.45
C GLU A 382 -18.71 15.79 -3.52
N LEU A 383 -17.59 16.34 -3.07
CA LEU A 383 -16.62 15.67 -2.20
C LEU A 383 -16.32 16.53 -0.99
N ALA A 384 -16.15 15.90 0.15
CA ALA A 384 -15.67 16.55 1.35
C ALA A 384 -14.75 15.63 2.14
N VAL A 385 -13.77 16.19 2.82
CA VAL A 385 -12.89 15.49 3.77
C VAL A 385 -13.19 15.99 5.16
N TRP A 386 -13.31 15.08 6.11
CA TRP A 386 -13.29 15.37 7.54
C TRP A 386 -12.05 14.73 8.17
N LEU A 387 -11.10 15.58 8.57
CA LEU A 387 -9.94 15.16 9.35
C LEU A 387 -10.32 14.98 10.82
N LEU A 388 -10.03 13.82 11.38
CA LEU A 388 -10.43 13.41 12.71
C LEU A 388 -9.26 13.38 13.71
N ASN A 389 -9.60 13.50 14.98
CA ASN A 389 -8.74 13.13 16.09
C ASN A 389 -9.63 12.55 17.20
N GLY A 390 -9.61 11.23 17.33
CA GLY A 390 -10.56 10.48 18.13
C GLY A 390 -11.98 10.69 17.63
N THR A 391 -12.86 11.15 18.51
CA THR A 391 -14.28 11.35 18.19
C THR A 391 -14.61 12.76 17.70
N GLN A 392 -13.63 13.56 17.29
CA GLN A 392 -13.82 14.98 16.94
C GLN A 392 -13.28 15.28 15.55
N ILE A 393 -13.98 16.15 14.82
CA ILE A 393 -13.44 16.80 13.63
C ILE A 393 -12.50 17.91 14.10
N ILE A 394 -11.26 17.92 13.63
CA ILE A 394 -10.29 18.95 14.04
C ILE A 394 -10.72 20.34 13.54
N PRO A 395 -10.33 21.44 14.20
CA PRO A 395 -10.63 22.79 13.72
C PRO A 395 -10.13 23.00 12.29
N GLY A 396 -11.05 23.35 11.38
CA GLY A 396 -10.73 23.50 9.95
C GLY A 396 -10.58 22.18 9.18
N GLY A 397 -10.81 21.02 9.82
CA GLY A 397 -10.67 19.70 9.22
C GLY A 397 -11.84 19.25 8.34
N ALA A 398 -12.96 19.98 8.31
CA ALA A 398 -14.09 19.71 7.42
C ALA A 398 -14.06 20.64 6.20
N VAL A 399 -13.68 20.10 5.03
CA VAL A 399 -13.45 20.88 3.81
C VAL A 399 -14.07 20.20 2.59
N TYR A 400 -14.71 20.97 1.71
CA TYR A 400 -15.12 20.48 0.39
C TYR A 400 -13.93 20.43 -0.56
N LEU A 401 -13.78 19.31 -1.27
CA LEU A 401 -12.83 19.18 -2.37
C LEU A 401 -13.48 19.57 -3.70
N SER A 402 -12.67 19.63 -4.75
CA SER A 402 -13.14 19.82 -6.13
C SER A 402 -14.21 18.78 -6.50
N ASN A 403 -15.32 19.24 -7.07
CA ASN A 403 -16.41 18.37 -7.51
C ASN A 403 -15.93 17.41 -8.62
N VAL A 404 -16.36 16.15 -8.58
CA VAL A 404 -16.09 15.15 -9.63
C VAL A 404 -17.40 14.54 -10.09
N PRO A 405 -17.70 14.51 -11.40
CA PRO A 405 -18.98 14.01 -11.93
C PRO A 405 -19.35 12.62 -11.39
N THR A 406 -20.65 12.35 -11.26
CA THR A 406 -21.19 11.08 -10.72
C THR A 406 -20.89 9.85 -11.59
N SER A 407 -20.47 10.04 -12.84
CA SER A 407 -19.93 8.96 -13.69
C SER A 407 -18.65 8.35 -13.10
N TRP A 408 -17.91 9.12 -12.31
CA TRP A 408 -16.73 8.69 -11.57
C TRP A 408 -17.10 8.16 -10.18
N ASN A 409 -16.47 7.05 -9.80
CA ASN A 409 -16.67 6.36 -8.55
C ASN A 409 -15.32 6.23 -7.84
N ILE A 410 -15.33 6.34 -6.52
CA ILE A 410 -14.15 6.05 -5.70
C ILE A 410 -14.09 4.53 -5.53
N GLU A 411 -13.09 3.90 -6.13
CA GLU A 411 -12.85 2.47 -5.97
C GLU A 411 -12.21 2.22 -4.60
N GLN A 412 -11.09 2.90 -4.30
CA GLN A 412 -10.31 2.66 -3.09
C GLN A 412 -9.60 3.93 -2.59
N LEU A 413 -9.33 3.95 -1.28
CA LEU A 413 -8.37 4.84 -0.64
C LEU A 413 -7.13 4.03 -0.28
N THR A 414 -5.97 4.48 -0.73
CA THR A 414 -4.68 3.86 -0.41
C THR A 414 -3.57 4.85 -0.74
N ASP A 415 -2.42 4.71 -0.09
CA ASP A 415 -1.23 5.48 -0.43
C ASP A 415 -0.62 4.99 -1.76
N PHE A 416 -0.71 5.79 -2.82
CA PHE A 416 -0.18 5.43 -4.15
C PHE A 416 1.25 5.92 -4.36
N ASN A 417 1.68 6.95 -3.63
CA ASN A 417 2.98 7.59 -3.79
C ASN A 417 3.96 7.30 -2.62
N ASN A 418 3.52 6.50 -1.65
CA ASN A 418 4.23 6.12 -0.44
C ASN A 418 4.64 7.32 0.44
N ASP A 419 3.81 8.35 0.52
CA ASP A 419 4.03 9.53 1.37
C ASP A 419 3.38 9.42 2.77
N GLY A 420 2.75 8.28 3.04
CA GLY A 420 2.06 7.95 4.28
C GLY A 420 0.61 8.41 4.32
N LYS A 421 0.05 8.93 3.22
CA LYS A 421 -1.33 9.44 3.15
C LYS A 421 -2.16 8.64 2.17
N ALA A 422 -3.44 8.50 2.50
CA ALA A 422 -4.41 7.86 1.63
C ALA A 422 -4.76 8.77 0.45
N ASP A 423 -4.52 8.27 -0.76
CA ASP A 423 -4.89 8.88 -2.02
C ASP A 423 -6.20 8.29 -2.56
N ILE A 424 -6.82 8.93 -3.56
CA ILE A 424 -8.10 8.47 -4.13
C ILE A 424 -7.87 7.77 -5.47
N PHE A 425 -8.30 6.51 -5.57
CA PHE A 425 -8.43 5.81 -6.85
C PHE A 425 -9.84 5.96 -7.43
N TRP A 426 -9.91 6.54 -8.61
CA TRP A 426 -11.13 6.86 -9.34
C TRP A 426 -11.34 5.96 -10.54
N ARG A 427 -12.61 5.63 -10.80
CA ARG A 427 -13.04 4.97 -12.03
C ARG A 427 -14.29 5.59 -12.62
N ASN A 428 -14.24 5.91 -13.90
CA ASN A 428 -15.40 6.30 -14.68
C ASN A 428 -16.13 5.05 -15.18
N LYS A 429 -17.35 4.82 -14.68
CA LYS A 429 -18.14 3.63 -15.03
C LYS A 429 -18.68 3.66 -16.46
N SER A 430 -18.79 4.83 -17.10
CA SER A 430 -19.29 4.93 -18.47
C SER A 430 -18.19 4.80 -19.52
N THR A 431 -17.00 5.33 -19.25
CA THR A 431 -15.89 5.37 -20.23
C THR A 431 -14.80 4.33 -19.96
N GLY A 432 -14.71 3.79 -18.74
CA GLY A 432 -13.60 2.94 -18.32
C GLY A 432 -12.33 3.71 -17.99
N GLU A 433 -12.37 5.05 -18.00
CA GLU A 433 -11.25 5.89 -17.59
C GLU A 433 -10.96 5.73 -16.09
N VAL A 434 -9.70 5.92 -15.74
CA VAL A 434 -9.19 5.76 -14.38
C VAL A 434 -8.32 6.95 -14.02
N GLY A 435 -8.40 7.36 -12.77
CA GLY A 435 -7.64 8.49 -12.26
C GLY A 435 -7.14 8.23 -10.84
N VAL A 436 -6.03 8.86 -10.48
CA VAL A 436 -5.53 8.90 -9.11
C VAL A 436 -5.43 10.36 -8.69
N TRP A 437 -5.96 10.67 -7.51
CA TRP A 437 -5.79 11.97 -6.88
C TRP A 437 -4.86 11.81 -5.69
N LEU A 438 -3.71 12.48 -5.74
CA LEU A 438 -2.78 12.51 -4.63
C LEU A 438 -3.25 13.52 -3.60
N LEU A 439 -3.48 13.09 -2.37
CA LEU A 439 -4.01 13.92 -1.30
C LEU A 439 -2.91 14.40 -0.35
N ASN A 440 -3.19 15.51 0.31
CA ASN A 440 -2.44 15.97 1.48
C ASN A 440 -3.41 16.65 2.44
N GLY A 441 -4.05 15.85 3.28
CA GLY A 441 -5.14 16.30 4.13
C GLY A 441 -6.30 16.83 3.28
N THR A 442 -6.64 18.11 3.45
CA THR A 442 -7.77 18.73 2.77
C THR A 442 -7.45 19.28 1.38
N SER A 443 -6.28 18.97 0.81
CA SER A 443 -5.83 19.47 -0.49
C SER A 443 -5.57 18.34 -1.48
N VAL A 444 -5.95 18.54 -2.74
CA VAL A 444 -5.53 17.69 -3.86
C VAL A 444 -4.21 18.25 -4.40
N LEU A 445 -3.11 17.52 -4.24
CA LEU A 445 -1.79 17.95 -4.68
C LEU A 445 -1.61 17.80 -6.19
N ASP A 446 -2.11 16.69 -6.72
CA ASP A 446 -1.96 16.34 -8.12
C ASP A 446 -3.08 15.41 -8.56
N THR A 447 -3.34 15.39 -9.86
CA THR A 447 -4.30 14.48 -10.48
C THR A 447 -3.65 13.83 -11.69
N ALA A 448 -3.55 12.51 -11.69
CA ALA A 448 -3.06 11.75 -12.84
C ALA A 448 -4.19 10.93 -13.46
N PHE A 449 -4.27 10.94 -14.78
CA PHE A 449 -5.06 9.94 -15.51
C PHE A 449 -4.16 8.75 -15.82
N LEU A 450 -4.60 7.56 -15.46
CA LEU A 450 -3.95 6.32 -15.84
C LEU A 450 -4.52 5.84 -17.18
N PRO A 451 -3.84 4.92 -17.90
CA PRO A 451 -4.29 4.45 -19.20
C PRO A 451 -5.75 4.00 -19.18
N GLN A 452 -6.53 4.49 -20.15
CA GLN A 452 -7.94 4.12 -20.30
C GLN A 452 -8.08 2.60 -20.42
N ARG A 453 -9.02 2.02 -19.67
CA ARG A 453 -9.34 0.59 -19.73
C ARG A 453 -10.54 0.34 -20.62
N SER A 454 -10.62 -0.85 -21.20
CA SER A 454 -11.82 -1.26 -21.93
C SER A 454 -13.02 -1.27 -20.98
N SER A 455 -14.22 -0.94 -21.47
CA SER A 455 -15.46 -1.11 -20.71
C SER A 455 -15.71 -2.59 -20.32
N SER A 456 -15.07 -3.53 -21.03
CA SER A 456 -15.10 -4.96 -20.70
C SER A 456 -14.11 -5.37 -19.59
N ASP A 457 -13.24 -4.47 -19.14
CA ASP A 457 -12.36 -4.73 -17.99
C ASP A 457 -13.06 -4.32 -16.70
N GLN A 458 -12.88 -5.10 -15.64
CA GLN A 458 -13.25 -4.73 -14.28
C GLN A 458 -12.00 -4.55 -13.43
N PHE A 459 -12.06 -3.60 -12.50
CA PHE A 459 -11.05 -3.51 -11.45
C PHE A 459 -11.21 -4.73 -10.53
N ASP A 460 -10.13 -5.48 -10.34
CA ASP A 460 -10.14 -6.76 -9.64
C ASP A 460 -9.45 -6.68 -8.27
N GLY A 461 -8.63 -5.64 -8.05
CA GLY A 461 -8.05 -5.32 -6.75
C GLY A 461 -6.70 -4.60 -6.84
N ILE A 462 -6.13 -4.29 -5.67
CA ILE A 462 -4.76 -3.80 -5.54
C ILE A 462 -3.90 -4.96 -5.05
N GLN A 463 -2.76 -5.15 -5.71
CA GLN A 463 -1.71 -6.04 -5.27
C GLN A 463 -0.54 -5.21 -4.78
N ARG A 464 -0.20 -5.32 -3.49
CA ARG A 464 1.04 -4.75 -2.94
C ARG A 464 2.23 -5.48 -3.57
N ARG A 465 3.27 -4.75 -3.90
CA ARG A 465 4.54 -5.32 -4.35
C ARG A 465 5.70 -4.59 -3.71
N ARG A 466 6.78 -5.31 -3.45
CA ARG A 466 8.07 -4.69 -3.13
C ARG A 466 8.72 -4.29 -4.43
N PHE A 467 9.17 -3.04 -4.49
CA PHE A 467 10.02 -2.65 -5.61
C PHE A 467 11.41 -3.25 -5.41
N VAL A 468 11.67 -4.40 -6.03
CA VAL A 468 13.04 -4.89 -6.19
C VAL A 468 13.64 -4.17 -7.39
N ALA A 469 14.52 -3.20 -7.14
CA ALA A 469 15.33 -2.61 -8.21
C ALA A 469 16.02 -3.75 -8.95
N THR A 470 15.66 -3.97 -10.21
CA THR A 470 16.42 -4.86 -11.07
C THR A 470 17.75 -4.16 -11.31
N THR A 471 18.77 -4.50 -10.52
CA THR A 471 20.14 -4.27 -10.92
C THR A 471 20.35 -5.06 -12.21
N ARG A 472 20.12 -4.42 -13.36
CA ARG A 472 20.78 -4.85 -14.57
C ARG A 472 22.26 -4.60 -14.30
N SER A 473 22.98 -5.64 -13.94
CA SER A 473 24.41 -5.67 -14.14
C SER A 473 24.62 -5.35 -15.62
N ILE A 474 25.10 -4.15 -15.93
CA ILE A 474 25.70 -3.89 -17.23
C ILE A 474 27.05 -4.58 -17.15
N GLY A 475 27.02 -5.91 -17.20
CA GLY A 475 28.20 -6.75 -17.31
C GLY A 475 28.77 -6.49 -18.69
N GLY A 476 29.92 -5.83 -18.71
CA GLY A 476 30.74 -5.69 -19.90
C GLY A 476 31.02 -7.07 -20.50
N GLY A 477 30.54 -7.28 -21.71
CA GLY A 477 31.09 -8.29 -22.60
C GLY A 477 32.38 -7.74 -23.16
N THR A 478 33.49 -8.42 -22.84
CA THR A 478 34.79 -8.30 -23.51
C THR A 478 34.70 -8.61 -25.00
#